data_AF-A0A0C9Y7J2-F1
#
_entry.id   AF-A0A0C9Y7J2-F1
#
_cell.length_a   1.000
_cell.length_b   1.000
_cell.length_c   1.000
_cell.angle_alpha   90.00
_cell.angle_beta   90.00
_cell.angle_gamma   90.00
#
_symmetry.space_group_name_H-M   'P 1'
#
loop_
_entity.id
_entity.type
_entity.pdbx_description
1 polymer ?
#
loop_
_entity_poly.entity_id
_entity_poly.type
_entity_poly.pdbx_seq_one_letter_code
_entity_poly.pdbx_strand_id
1 'polypeptide(L)'
;MWKAILNRAKLLSCLDAIIGNAFPEQHVYINQKVYEFITQAITELKEDGMQPDESFLRNHQHHMSNLLFKDLGTYHSDFKKIAQQVIVKHWDWEPSNFDDPQQLADHILELYNDLMEGMKYIHGDCNEEVHHLYSWQNLISQGLFRENLCITGFYIGKSSLAASFLDIFGKDLPAGALAFTMTVVSSLSFF
;
A
#
# COMPACT_ATOMS: atom_id res chain seq x y z
N MET A 1 -11.65 22.77 -10.24
CA MET A 1 -11.97 22.59 -8.81
C MET A 1 -12.27 21.13 -8.45
N TRP A 2 -13.38 20.55 -8.91
CA TRP A 2 -13.80 19.17 -8.60
C TRP A 2 -12.72 18.11 -8.78
N LYS A 3 -12.16 18.07 -9.99
CA LYS A 3 -11.12 17.12 -10.36
C LYS A 3 -9.83 17.30 -9.54
N ALA A 4 -9.50 18.53 -9.16
CA ALA A 4 -8.30 18.82 -8.37
C ALA A 4 -8.46 18.32 -6.93
N ILE A 5 -9.60 18.61 -6.29
CA ILE A 5 -9.93 18.10 -4.96
C ILE A 5 -9.95 16.57 -4.96
N LEU A 6 -10.60 15.96 -5.95
CA LEU A 6 -10.67 14.51 -6.06
C LEU A 6 -9.27 13.90 -6.22
N ASN A 7 -8.44 14.43 -7.11
CA ASN A 7 -7.09 13.91 -7.33
C ASN A 7 -6.22 14.03 -6.08
N ARG A 8 -6.31 15.13 -5.33
CA ARG A 8 -5.55 15.27 -4.09
C ARG A 8 -6.07 14.36 -2.99
N ALA A 9 -7.39 14.26 -2.84
CA ALA A 9 -8.01 13.33 -1.88
C ALA A 9 -7.65 11.86 -2.18
N LYS A 10 -7.48 11.48 -3.46
CA LYS A 10 -6.99 10.15 -3.86
C LYS A 10 -5.57 9.88 -3.38
N LEU A 11 -4.68 10.87 -3.50
CA LEU A 11 -3.30 10.75 -3.01
C LEU A 11 -3.27 10.58 -1.49
N LEU A 12 -4.07 11.37 -0.76
CA LEU A 12 -4.22 11.28 0.70
C LEU A 12 -4.80 9.91 1.12
N SER A 13 -5.81 9.43 0.41
CA SER A 13 -6.39 8.10 0.56
C SER A 13 -5.33 6.99 0.40
N CYS A 14 -4.53 7.05 -0.67
CA CYS A 14 -3.49 6.05 -0.89
C CYS A 14 -2.41 6.13 0.19
N LEU A 15 -2.06 7.34 0.64
CA LEU A 15 -1.11 7.54 1.72
C LEU A 15 -1.61 6.92 3.03
N ASP A 16 -2.86 7.20 3.44
CA ASP A 16 -3.46 6.62 4.66
C ASP A 16 -3.52 5.09 4.61
N ALA A 17 -3.76 4.51 3.43
CA ALA A 17 -3.68 3.07 3.26
C ALA A 17 -2.28 2.51 3.51
N ILE A 18 -1.24 3.24 3.12
CA ILE A 18 0.14 2.83 3.32
C ILE A 18 0.57 3.02 4.77
N ILE A 19 0.23 4.14 5.41
CA ILE A 19 0.79 4.50 6.73
C ILE A 19 -0.12 4.18 7.92
N GLY A 20 -1.43 4.03 7.68
CA GLY A 20 -2.45 3.87 8.70
C GLY A 20 -3.12 2.50 8.64
N ASN A 21 -4.05 2.31 7.70
CA ASN A 21 -4.78 1.06 7.55
C ASN A 21 -4.82 0.59 6.09
N ALA A 22 -4.03 -0.45 5.79
CA ALA A 22 -3.90 -1.02 4.47
C ALA A 22 -5.21 -1.52 3.86
N PHE A 23 -6.14 -2.03 4.67
CA PHE A 23 -7.39 -2.62 4.18
C PHE A 23 -8.57 -2.15 5.02
N PRO A 24 -8.98 -0.88 4.85
CA PRO A 24 -10.06 -0.33 5.65
C PRO A 24 -11.39 -0.93 5.19
N GLU A 25 -12.25 -1.26 6.15
CA GLU A 25 -13.62 -1.68 5.85
C GLU A 25 -14.37 -0.54 5.15
N GLN A 26 -15.12 -0.87 4.09
CA GLN A 26 -15.77 0.13 3.24
C GLN A 26 -16.63 1.13 4.03
N HIS A 27 -17.39 0.63 5.00
CA HIS A 27 -18.29 1.48 5.77
C HIS A 27 -17.53 2.42 6.72
N VAL A 28 -16.45 1.94 7.36
CA VAL A 28 -15.56 2.74 8.21
C VAL A 28 -14.86 3.80 7.35
N TYR A 29 -14.33 3.37 6.21
CA TYR A 29 -13.61 4.22 5.27
C TYR A 29 -14.48 5.38 4.75
N ILE A 30 -15.66 5.07 4.22
CA ILE A 30 -16.57 6.07 3.65
C ILE A 30 -17.10 7.03 4.71
N ASN A 31 -17.40 6.55 5.91
CA ASN A 31 -18.05 7.36 6.94
C ASN A 31 -17.07 8.18 7.78
N GLN A 32 -15.82 7.74 7.93
CA GLN A 32 -14.85 8.40 8.83
C GLN A 32 -13.73 9.08 8.03
N LYS A 33 -13.05 8.33 7.15
CA LYS A 33 -11.81 8.78 6.51
C LYS A 33 -12.01 9.66 5.29
N VAL A 34 -12.99 9.33 4.45
CA VAL A 34 -13.21 10.07 3.19
C VAL A 34 -13.45 11.56 3.42
N TYR A 35 -14.25 11.91 4.42
CA TYR A 35 -14.52 13.32 4.71
C TYR A 35 -13.25 14.08 5.14
N GLU A 36 -12.37 13.42 5.90
CA GLU A 36 -11.07 13.99 6.29
C GLU A 36 -10.22 14.27 5.06
N PHE A 37 -10.09 13.32 4.12
CA PHE A 37 -9.29 13.51 2.91
C PHE A 37 -9.83 14.63 2.02
N ILE A 38 -11.15 14.73 1.87
CA ILE A 38 -11.77 15.80 1.07
C ILE A 38 -11.54 17.15 1.75
N THR A 39 -11.70 17.22 3.07
CA THR A 39 -11.51 18.46 3.84
C THR A 39 -10.05 18.92 3.80
N GLN A 40 -9.11 17.99 3.94
CA GLN A 40 -7.68 18.28 3.84
C GLN A 40 -7.31 18.73 2.42
N ALA A 41 -7.77 18.03 1.38
CA ALA A 41 -7.53 18.41 -0.01
C ALA A 41 -8.06 19.82 -0.33
N ILE A 42 -9.21 20.20 0.23
CA ILE A 42 -9.74 21.56 0.08
C ILE A 42 -8.87 22.58 0.81
N THR A 43 -8.39 22.24 2.01
CA THR A 43 -7.55 23.14 2.81
C THR A 43 -6.23 23.42 2.10
N GLU A 44 -5.55 22.39 1.60
CA GLU A 44 -4.30 22.53 0.83
C GLU A 44 -4.54 23.34 -0.46
N LEU A 45 -5.62 23.08 -1.19
CA LEU A 45 -5.94 23.84 -2.41
C LEU A 45 -6.34 25.30 -2.12
N LYS A 46 -6.89 25.59 -0.94
CA LYS A 46 -7.19 26.97 -0.51
C LYS A 46 -5.92 27.78 -0.29
N GLU A 47 -4.88 27.16 0.25
CA GLU A 47 -3.56 27.79 0.40
C GLU A 47 -2.96 28.16 -0.96
N ASP A 48 -3.27 27.36 -2.00
CA ASP A 48 -2.91 27.62 -3.40
C ASP A 48 -3.87 28.59 -4.13
N GLY A 49 -4.79 29.24 -3.41
CA GLY A 49 -5.73 30.22 -3.96
C GLY A 49 -6.97 29.63 -4.65
N MET A 50 -7.21 28.32 -4.54
CA MET A 50 -8.38 27.65 -5.08
C MET A 50 -9.47 27.45 -4.01
N GLN A 51 -10.55 28.23 -4.07
CA GLN A 51 -11.70 28.09 -3.16
C GLN A 51 -12.93 27.46 -3.83
N PRO A 52 -13.37 26.26 -3.41
CA PRO A 52 -14.70 25.75 -3.75
C PRO A 52 -15.78 26.43 -2.91
N ASP A 53 -16.98 26.60 -3.47
CA ASP A 53 -18.14 27.07 -2.70
C ASP A 53 -18.65 25.98 -1.73
N GLU A 54 -19.38 26.36 -0.68
CA GLU A 54 -19.88 25.39 0.32
C GLU A 54 -21.00 24.47 -0.19
N SER A 55 -21.73 24.89 -1.23
CA SER A 55 -22.81 24.09 -1.83
C SER A 55 -22.26 22.94 -2.68
N PHE A 56 -21.09 23.13 -3.26
CA PHE A 56 -20.36 22.19 -4.08
C PHE A 56 -20.00 20.91 -3.30
N LEU A 57 -19.51 21.07 -2.08
CA LEU A 57 -19.20 19.97 -1.16
C LEU A 57 -20.44 19.12 -0.88
N ARG A 58 -21.53 19.75 -0.42
CA ARG A 58 -22.79 19.04 -0.10
C ARG A 58 -23.34 18.26 -1.28
N ASN A 59 -23.28 18.85 -2.48
CA ASN A 59 -23.90 18.26 -3.67
C ASN A 59 -23.14 17.07 -4.22
N HIS A 60 -21.84 16.97 -3.94
CA HIS A 60 -21.00 16.02 -4.64
C HIS A 60 -20.23 15.05 -3.70
N GLN A 61 -20.19 15.31 -2.40
CA GLN A 61 -19.46 14.50 -1.41
C GLN A 61 -19.72 13.00 -1.56
N HIS A 62 -20.99 12.56 -1.60
CA HIS A 62 -21.33 11.14 -1.73
C HIS A 62 -20.73 10.51 -3.00
N HIS A 63 -20.76 11.22 -4.12
CA HIS A 63 -20.17 10.73 -5.37
C HIS A 63 -18.64 10.65 -5.27
N MET A 64 -18.00 11.67 -4.66
CA MET A 64 -16.57 11.67 -4.36
C MET A 64 -16.17 10.48 -3.49
N SER A 65 -16.95 10.17 -2.46
CA SER A 65 -16.67 9.06 -1.55
C SER A 65 -16.59 7.71 -2.28
N ASN A 66 -17.56 7.45 -3.16
CA ASN A 66 -17.57 6.22 -3.94
C ASN A 66 -16.38 6.14 -4.91
N LEU A 67 -16.01 7.29 -5.52
CA LEU A 67 -14.85 7.36 -6.39
C LEU A 67 -13.54 7.13 -5.63
N LEU A 68 -13.40 7.66 -4.42
CA LEU A 68 -12.22 7.46 -3.58
C LEU A 68 -12.06 6.00 -3.16
N PHE A 69 -13.14 5.35 -2.72
CA PHE A 69 -13.07 3.93 -2.36
C PHE A 69 -12.72 3.04 -3.56
N LYS A 70 -13.30 3.32 -4.74
CA LYS A 70 -12.97 2.60 -5.97
C LYS A 70 -11.52 2.83 -6.40
N ASP A 71 -11.01 4.04 -6.24
CA ASP A 71 -9.62 4.39 -6.54
C ASP A 71 -8.66 3.63 -5.63
N LEU A 72 -8.97 3.53 -4.33
CA LEU A 72 -8.18 2.76 -3.37
C LEU A 72 -8.12 1.26 -3.75
N GLY A 73 -9.25 0.67 -4.16
CA GLY A 73 -9.24 -0.71 -4.67
C GLY A 73 -8.39 -0.89 -5.93
N THR A 74 -8.36 0.14 -6.80
CA THR A 74 -7.50 0.16 -7.99
C THR A 74 -6.03 0.24 -7.57
N TYR A 75 -5.70 1.11 -6.61
CA TYR A 75 -4.36 1.26 -6.06
C TYR A 75 -3.81 -0.06 -5.50
N HIS A 76 -4.60 -0.76 -4.67
CA HIS A 76 -4.21 -2.09 -4.16
C HIS A 76 -4.01 -3.11 -5.27
N SER A 77 -4.86 -3.11 -6.29
CA SER A 77 -4.75 -4.05 -7.41
C SER A 77 -3.49 -3.78 -8.25
N ASP A 78 -3.13 -2.52 -8.44
CA ASP A 78 -1.91 -2.16 -9.16
C ASP A 78 -0.66 -2.52 -8.34
N PHE A 79 -0.68 -2.29 -7.02
CA PHE A 79 0.43 -2.71 -6.16
C PHE A 79 0.58 -4.24 -6.13
N LYS A 80 -0.52 -5.00 -6.11
CA LYS A 80 -0.51 -6.46 -6.24
C LYS A 80 0.16 -6.92 -7.54
N LYS A 81 -0.12 -6.27 -8.67
CA LYS A 81 0.54 -6.60 -9.94
C LYS A 81 2.04 -6.32 -9.89
N ILE A 82 2.46 -5.22 -9.25
CA ILE A 82 3.88 -4.94 -9.03
C ILE A 82 4.50 -6.06 -8.19
N ALA A 83 3.87 -6.42 -7.07
CA ALA A 83 4.34 -7.51 -6.21
C ALA A 83 4.47 -8.82 -7.00
N GLN A 84 3.46 -9.25 -7.76
CA GLN A 84 3.52 -10.43 -8.61
C GLN A 84 4.71 -10.40 -9.59
N GLN A 85 4.91 -9.28 -10.28
CA GLN A 85 6.03 -9.13 -11.22
C GLN A 85 7.39 -9.21 -10.55
N VAL A 86 7.53 -8.67 -9.35
CA VAL A 86 8.78 -8.73 -8.59
C VAL A 86 8.98 -10.15 -8.04
N ILE A 87 7.91 -10.82 -7.58
CA ILE A 87 7.98 -12.20 -7.06
C ILE A 87 8.42 -13.16 -8.17
N VAL A 88 7.78 -13.16 -9.34
CA VAL A 88 8.13 -14.00 -10.50
C VAL A 88 9.59 -13.81 -10.95
N LYS A 89 10.16 -12.61 -10.74
CA LYS A 89 11.57 -12.34 -11.09
C LYS A 89 12.58 -12.93 -10.11
N HIS A 90 12.19 -13.13 -8.85
CA HIS A 90 13.09 -13.52 -7.77
C HIS A 90 12.81 -14.93 -7.23
N TRP A 91 11.62 -15.46 -7.47
CA TRP A 91 11.19 -16.81 -7.13
C TRP A 91 10.52 -17.47 -8.32
N ASP A 92 10.64 -18.79 -8.40
CA ASP A 92 9.95 -19.63 -9.38
C ASP A 92 8.46 -19.73 -9.01
N TRP A 93 7.75 -18.61 -9.18
CA TRP A 93 6.34 -18.44 -8.84
C TRP A 93 5.43 -19.21 -9.79
N GLU A 94 5.83 -19.32 -11.07
CA GLU A 94 5.06 -20.10 -12.03
C GLU A 94 5.37 -21.57 -11.80
N PRO A 95 4.41 -22.35 -11.29
CA PRO A 95 4.61 -23.75 -11.09
C PRO A 95 4.77 -24.41 -12.47
N SER A 96 5.88 -25.12 -12.66
CA SER A 96 6.12 -25.92 -13.86
C SER A 96 4.99 -26.95 -14.00
N ASN A 97 4.04 -26.74 -14.94
CA ASN A 97 2.92 -27.64 -15.29
C ASN A 97 2.64 -28.75 -14.26
N PHE A 98 2.10 -28.39 -13.09
CA PHE A 98 1.68 -29.41 -12.12
C PHE A 98 0.37 -30.04 -12.63
N ASP A 99 0.42 -31.32 -12.97
CA ASP A 99 -0.77 -32.11 -13.31
C ASP A 99 -1.62 -32.43 -12.06
N ASP A 100 -1.09 -32.18 -10.86
CA ASP A 100 -1.70 -32.49 -9.56
C ASP A 100 -1.92 -31.21 -8.71
N PRO A 101 -3.19 -30.90 -8.33
CA PRO A 101 -3.50 -29.79 -7.43
C PRO A 101 -2.79 -29.82 -6.07
N GLN A 102 -2.43 -31.00 -5.55
CA GLN A 102 -1.72 -31.09 -4.27
C GLN A 102 -0.28 -30.60 -4.39
N GLN A 103 0.40 -30.89 -5.51
CA GLN A 103 1.76 -30.38 -5.77
C GLN A 103 1.79 -28.86 -5.87
N LEU A 104 0.76 -28.26 -6.49
CA LEU A 104 0.59 -26.82 -6.51
C LEU A 104 0.42 -26.24 -5.10
N ALA A 105 -0.44 -26.87 -4.28
CA ALA A 105 -0.66 -26.42 -2.90
C ALA A 105 0.60 -26.52 -2.04
N ASP A 106 1.37 -27.61 -2.17
CA ASP A 106 2.62 -27.82 -1.45
C ASP A 106 3.69 -26.81 -1.89
N HIS A 107 3.80 -26.52 -3.20
CA HIS A 107 4.71 -25.50 -3.74
C HIS A 107 4.36 -24.08 -3.26
N ILE A 108 3.08 -23.72 -3.25
CA ILE A 108 2.62 -22.43 -2.71
C ILE A 108 2.94 -22.33 -1.22
N LEU A 109 2.75 -23.41 -0.46
CA LEU A 109 3.04 -23.44 0.98
C LEU A 109 4.54 -23.34 1.27
N GLU A 110 5.38 -24.02 0.50
CA GLU A 110 6.85 -23.93 0.59
C GLU A 110 7.30 -22.50 0.29
N LEU A 111 6.81 -21.92 -0.80
CA LEU A 111 7.10 -20.53 -1.17
C LEU A 111 6.62 -19.53 -0.10
N TYR A 112 5.42 -19.74 0.46
CA TYR A 112 4.92 -18.92 1.56
C TYR A 112 5.86 -19.00 2.77
N ASN A 113 6.28 -20.20 3.14
CA ASN A 113 7.20 -20.39 4.26
C ASN A 113 8.56 -19.74 3.99
N ASP A 114 9.12 -19.86 2.78
CA ASP A 114 10.37 -19.20 2.37
C ASP A 114 10.26 -17.68 2.42
N LEU A 115 9.14 -17.13 1.95
CA LEU A 115 8.85 -15.70 2.05
C LEU A 115 8.75 -15.28 3.53
N MET A 116 8.11 -16.08 4.38
CA MET A 116 7.83 -15.77 5.78
C MET A 116 8.99 -16.08 6.75
N GLU A 117 9.95 -16.95 6.41
CA GLU A 117 11.03 -17.38 7.30
C GLU A 117 11.96 -16.21 7.70
N GLY A 118 12.15 -15.24 6.79
CA GLY A 118 12.82 -13.96 7.07
C GLY A 118 11.95 -12.92 7.81
N MET A 119 10.65 -13.17 7.97
CA MET A 119 9.66 -12.24 8.55
C MET A 119 9.36 -12.46 10.04
N LYS A 120 10.14 -13.31 10.74
CA LYS A 120 9.96 -13.63 12.18
C LYS A 120 9.85 -12.41 13.13
N TYR A 121 10.19 -11.21 12.68
CA TYR A 121 10.14 -9.97 13.47
C TYR A 121 8.88 -9.11 13.26
N ILE A 122 7.93 -9.53 12.44
CA ILE A 122 6.69 -8.76 12.16
C ILE A 122 5.52 -9.22 13.04
N HIS A 123 5.61 -10.42 13.65
CA HIS A 123 4.55 -11.03 14.46
C HIS A 123 4.86 -11.10 15.97
N GLY A 124 5.93 -10.44 16.44
CA GLY A 124 6.28 -10.38 17.85
C GLY A 124 5.74 -9.10 18.50
N ASP A 125 5.15 -9.20 19.69
CA ASP A 125 4.77 -8.05 20.50
C ASP A 125 5.93 -7.05 20.57
N CYS A 126 5.68 -5.85 20.06
CA CYS A 126 6.65 -4.78 19.90
C CYS A 126 7.10 -4.24 21.26
N ASN A 127 8.16 -4.81 21.82
CA ASN A 127 8.89 -4.19 22.93
C ASN A 127 10.04 -3.35 22.37
N GLU A 128 10.00 -2.04 22.66
CA GLU A 128 10.75 -0.96 22.03
C GLU A 128 12.30 -1.06 22.15
N GLU A 129 12.84 -1.90 23.03
CA GLU A 129 14.27 -1.87 23.37
C GLU A 129 15.20 -2.67 22.44
N VAL A 130 14.70 -3.52 21.55
CA VAL A 130 15.54 -4.39 20.68
C VAL A 130 15.76 -3.78 19.27
N HIS A 131 15.33 -2.53 19.06
CA HIS A 131 15.01 -1.98 17.74
C HIS A 131 16.20 -1.61 16.83
N HIS A 132 17.43 -1.47 17.33
CA HIS A 132 18.46 -0.72 16.58
C HIS A 132 19.59 -1.53 15.91
N LEU A 133 19.84 -2.79 16.29
CA LEU A 133 20.98 -3.52 15.70
C LEU A 133 20.65 -4.84 14.99
N TYR A 134 19.51 -5.48 15.28
CA TYR A 134 19.23 -6.83 14.75
C TYR A 134 18.11 -6.89 13.68
N SER A 135 17.34 -5.82 13.47
CA SER A 135 16.24 -5.81 12.48
C SER A 135 16.70 -5.62 11.03
N TRP A 136 17.89 -5.04 10.81
CA TRP A 136 18.38 -4.72 9.47
C TRP A 136 19.24 -5.81 8.82
N GLN A 137 19.87 -6.68 9.61
CA GLN A 137 20.83 -7.67 9.07
C GLN A 137 20.18 -8.96 8.54
N ASN A 138 19.04 -9.38 9.11
CA ASN A 138 18.28 -10.53 8.57
C ASN A 138 17.39 -10.15 7.36
N LEU A 139 17.30 -8.86 7.04
CA LEU A 139 16.65 -8.36 5.83
C LEU A 139 17.53 -8.46 4.59
N ILE A 140 18.79 -8.92 4.69
CA ILE A 140 19.78 -8.79 3.61
C ILE A 140 19.62 -9.85 2.50
N SER A 141 19.10 -11.04 2.79
CA SER A 141 18.87 -12.08 1.77
C SER A 141 17.55 -11.90 0.99
N GLN A 142 16.51 -11.30 1.60
CA GLN A 142 15.28 -10.87 0.93
C GLN A 142 15.25 -9.35 0.62
N GLY A 143 16.36 -8.66 0.88
CA GLY A 143 16.46 -7.19 0.82
C GLY A 143 16.27 -6.65 -0.58
N LEU A 144 16.85 -7.31 -1.58
CA LEU A 144 16.70 -6.96 -2.99
C LEU A 144 15.25 -7.06 -3.47
N PHE A 145 14.52 -8.11 -3.07
CA PHE A 145 13.11 -8.26 -3.41
C PHE A 145 12.26 -7.13 -2.82
N ARG A 146 12.41 -6.94 -1.50
CA ARG A 146 11.64 -5.95 -0.75
C ARG A 146 11.97 -4.53 -1.20
N GLU A 147 13.24 -4.24 -1.44
CA GLU A 147 13.73 -2.98 -1.97
C GLU A 147 13.19 -2.73 -3.38
N ASN A 148 13.28 -3.71 -4.29
CA ASN A 148 12.71 -3.59 -5.63
C ASN A 148 11.19 -3.35 -5.61
N LEU A 149 10.47 -4.05 -4.73
CA LEU A 149 9.03 -3.88 -4.58
C LEU A 149 8.66 -2.51 -4.01
N CYS A 150 9.35 -2.07 -2.95
CA CYS A 150 9.09 -0.76 -2.33
C CYS A 150 9.49 0.39 -3.26
N ILE A 151 10.63 0.30 -3.95
CA ILE A 151 11.08 1.29 -4.94
C ILE A 151 10.07 1.37 -6.10
N THR A 152 9.69 0.23 -6.66
CA THR A 152 8.75 0.21 -7.79
C THR A 152 7.37 0.70 -7.37
N GLY A 153 6.88 0.26 -6.21
CA GLY A 153 5.56 0.60 -5.70
C GLY A 153 5.41 2.06 -5.25
N PHE A 154 6.39 2.58 -4.52
CA PHE A 154 6.28 3.89 -3.87
C PHE A 154 7.05 5.01 -4.57
N TYR A 155 8.13 4.72 -5.29
CA TYR A 155 9.05 5.74 -5.82
C TYR A 155 9.03 5.91 -7.35
N ILE A 156 8.80 4.84 -8.11
CA ILE A 156 8.94 4.87 -9.59
C ILE A 156 7.64 4.57 -10.32
N GLY A 157 6.76 3.75 -9.75
CA GLY A 157 5.54 3.27 -10.40
C GLY A 157 4.54 4.38 -10.73
N LYS A 158 3.57 4.06 -11.59
CA LYS A 158 2.49 4.99 -11.99
C LYS A 158 1.69 5.54 -10.80
N SER A 159 1.61 4.75 -9.73
CA SER A 159 0.93 5.08 -8.49
C SER A 159 1.91 5.50 -7.38
N SER A 160 3.11 5.95 -7.76
CA SER A 160 4.12 6.44 -6.83
C SER A 160 3.58 7.60 -6.00
N LEU A 161 3.81 7.51 -4.69
CA LEU A 161 3.45 8.55 -3.73
C LEU A 161 4.65 9.42 -3.33
N ALA A 162 5.88 8.94 -3.52
CA ALA A 162 7.09 9.65 -3.07
C ALA A 162 7.19 11.06 -3.65
N ALA A 163 6.85 11.25 -4.93
CA ALA A 163 6.86 12.57 -5.55
C ALA A 163 5.82 13.54 -4.96
N SER A 164 4.74 13.02 -4.38
CA SER A 164 3.65 13.82 -3.80
C SER A 164 3.78 14.05 -2.28
N PHE A 165 4.66 13.29 -1.62
CA PHE A 165 4.85 13.28 -0.16
C PHE A 165 6.35 13.11 0.18
N LEU A 166 7.16 14.07 -0.28
CA LEU A 166 8.62 14.06 -0.12
C LEU A 166 9.05 14.12 1.35
N ASP A 167 8.26 14.76 2.20
CA ASP A 167 8.47 14.82 3.64
C ASP A 167 8.35 13.44 4.31
N ILE A 168 7.54 12.55 3.74
CA ILE A 168 7.30 11.20 4.25
C ILE A 168 8.29 10.19 3.65
N PHE A 169 8.54 10.24 2.34
CA PHE A 169 9.34 9.24 1.63
C PHE A 169 10.78 9.67 1.33
N GLY A 170 11.14 10.93 1.58
CA GLY A 170 12.41 11.52 1.14
C GLY A 170 13.62 11.20 2.01
N LYS A 171 13.43 10.58 3.17
CA LYS A 171 14.54 10.16 4.07
C LYS A 171 14.61 8.65 4.15
N ASP A 172 13.59 8.06 4.77
CA ASP A 172 13.50 6.63 5.02
C ASP A 172 12.13 6.12 4.55
N LEU A 173 12.04 4.81 4.32
CA LEU A 173 10.77 4.16 3.99
C LEU A 173 9.91 4.04 5.26
N PRO A 174 8.65 4.54 5.27
CA PRO A 174 7.80 4.44 6.46
C PRO A 174 7.54 2.99 6.88
N ALA A 175 7.51 2.75 8.20
CA ALA A 175 7.21 1.41 8.73
C ALA A 175 5.84 0.89 8.26
N GLY A 176 4.84 1.77 8.10
CA GLY A 176 3.55 1.40 7.51
C GLY A 176 3.68 0.92 6.06
N ALA A 177 4.53 1.56 5.25
CA ALA A 177 4.74 1.15 3.86
C ALA A 177 5.35 -0.25 3.75
N LEU A 178 6.23 -0.58 4.69
CA LEU A 178 6.75 -1.92 4.86
C LEU A 178 5.65 -2.91 5.25
N ALA A 179 4.81 -2.58 6.24
CA ALA A 179 3.69 -3.42 6.66
C ALA A 179 2.70 -3.66 5.51
N PHE A 180 2.31 -2.60 4.79
CA PHE A 180 1.45 -2.66 3.61
C PHE A 180 2.01 -3.61 2.55
N THR A 181 3.31 -3.49 2.25
CA THR A 181 3.99 -4.36 1.28
C THR A 181 3.88 -5.82 1.71
N MET A 182 4.09 -6.13 2.99
CA MET A 182 3.98 -7.49 3.50
C MET A 182 2.55 -8.00 3.41
N THR A 183 1.55 -7.19 3.79
CA THR A 183 0.15 -7.59 3.69
C THR A 183 -0.24 -7.89 2.24
N VAL A 184 0.24 -7.09 1.29
CA VAL A 184 0.01 -7.35 -0.14
C VAL A 184 0.64 -8.68 -0.56
N VAL A 185 1.90 -8.93 -0.21
CA VAL A 185 2.58 -10.19 -0.52
C VAL A 185 1.84 -11.39 0.10
N SER A 186 1.49 -11.32 1.39
CA SER A 186 0.71 -12.38 2.04
C SER A 186 -0.65 -12.60 1.37
N SER A 187 -1.29 -11.55 0.86
CA SER A 187 -2.58 -11.67 0.14
C SER A 187 -2.48 -12.33 -1.24
N LEU A 188 -1.26 -12.48 -1.79
CA LEU A 188 -1.02 -13.20 -3.05
C LEU A 188 -0.87 -14.70 -2.83
N SER A 189 -0.38 -15.13 -1.67
CA SER A 189 -0.14 -16.55 -1.34
C SER A 189 -1.42 -17.35 -1.04
N PHE A 190 -2.60 -16.71 -1.02
CA PHE A 190 -3.90 -17.35 -0.75
C PHE A 190 -4.76 -17.56 -2.01
N PHE A 191 -4.18 -17.44 -3.21
CA PHE A 191 -4.86 -17.67 -4.50
C PHE A 191 -4.13 -18.69 -5.35
#